data_AF-A0A9F5IJZ8-F1
#
_entry.id   AF-A0A9F5IJZ8-F1
#
_cell.length_a   1.000
_cell.length_b   1.000
_cell.length_c   1.000
_cell.angle_alpha   90.00
_cell.angle_beta   90.00
_cell.angle_gamma   90.00
#
_symmetry.space_group_name_H-M   'P 1'
#
loop_
_entity.id
_entity.type
_entity.pdbx_description
1 polymer ?
#
loop_
_entity_poly.entity_id
_entity_poly.type
_entity_poly.pdbx_seq_one_letter_code
_entity_poly.pdbx_strand_id
1 'polypeptide(L)'
;MLRCGQMILAQALICRHLGRDWQWEEYKKQPEEYQKILCCFLDRKDCCYSIHQMAQMGVGEGKSIGEWFGPNTVAQVLKKLALFDEWNSLAVYVSMDNTVVIEDIKKMCRVPPQGCPRSHCSSLSYRSSVTPAKTPGDLCCSWKPLLLIVPLRLGINHINPVYVDAFKECFKMPQSLGALGGKPNNAYYFIGFLGNELIYLDPHTTQVFVDSDENGTVDDHSFHCQQAPHRMKIMNLDPSVALGFFCKEEKDFDNWCSLVQKEIHKKQSLRMFELVQKHPAHWPPFIPPTKPEVTTTGAELIDSTDKLFELEEEFEILSV
;
A
#
# COMPACT_ATOMS: atom_id res chain seq x y z
N MET A 1 -5.79 -12.75 3.85
CA MET A 1 -5.87 -11.32 3.44
C MET A 1 -4.55 -10.58 3.61
N LEU A 2 -3.85 -10.71 4.74
CA LEU A 2 -2.55 -10.05 4.96
C LEU A 2 -1.55 -10.29 3.81
N ARG A 3 -1.38 -11.55 3.39
CA ARG A 3 -0.54 -11.92 2.25
C ARG A 3 -0.96 -11.26 0.93
N CYS A 4 -2.26 -11.12 0.66
CA CYS A 4 -2.74 -10.38 -0.51
C CYS A 4 -2.39 -8.89 -0.42
N GLY A 5 -2.46 -8.31 0.78
CA GLY A 5 -1.97 -6.95 1.06
C GLY A 5 -0.48 -6.80 0.79
N GLN A 6 0.35 -7.77 1.19
CA GLN A 6 1.76 -7.79 0.85
C GLN A 6 1.97 -7.84 -0.67
N MET A 7 1.27 -8.73 -1.39
CA MET A 7 1.41 -8.86 -2.84
C MET A 7 1.07 -7.57 -3.59
N ILE A 8 -0.04 -6.89 -3.25
CA ILE A 8 -0.41 -5.64 -3.95
C ILE A 8 0.55 -4.50 -3.64
N LEU A 9 1.07 -4.41 -2.40
CA LEU A 9 2.08 -3.42 -2.04
C LEU A 9 3.43 -3.74 -2.71
N ALA A 10 3.85 -5.00 -2.72
CA ALA A 10 5.06 -5.44 -3.42
C ALA A 10 4.99 -5.08 -4.89
N GLN A 11 3.86 -5.31 -5.56
CA GLN A 11 3.64 -4.90 -6.95
C GLN A 11 3.79 -3.38 -7.13
N ALA A 12 3.29 -2.57 -6.19
CA ALA A 12 3.48 -1.12 -6.21
C ALA A 12 4.98 -0.72 -6.08
N LEU A 13 5.72 -1.40 -5.20
CA LEU A 13 7.16 -1.17 -5.01
C LEU A 13 7.99 -1.59 -6.23
N ILE A 14 7.62 -2.70 -6.88
CA ILE A 14 8.21 -3.11 -8.16
C ILE A 14 7.96 -2.04 -9.22
N CYS A 15 6.72 -1.56 -9.38
CA CYS A 15 6.41 -0.48 -10.32
C CYS A 15 7.16 0.82 -10.01
N ARG A 16 7.40 1.13 -8.73
CA ARG A 16 8.15 2.32 -8.29
C ARG A 16 9.62 2.25 -8.73
N HIS A 17 10.29 1.15 -8.41
CA HIS A 17 11.75 1.01 -8.52
C HIS A 17 12.20 0.39 -9.84
N LEU A 18 11.55 -0.69 -10.26
CA LEU A 18 11.96 -1.50 -11.42
C LEU A 18 11.12 -1.18 -12.67
N GLY A 19 9.91 -0.63 -12.47
CA GLY A 19 8.97 -0.35 -13.53
C GLY A 19 8.07 -1.54 -13.85
N ARG A 20 6.95 -1.27 -14.54
CA ARG A 20 5.93 -2.29 -14.82
C ARG A 20 6.38 -3.37 -15.82
N ASP A 21 7.34 -3.03 -16.68
CA ASP A 21 7.88 -3.91 -17.73
C ASP A 21 8.97 -4.85 -17.22
N TRP A 22 9.45 -4.65 -15.99
CA TRP A 22 10.41 -5.55 -15.39
C TRP A 22 9.81 -6.95 -15.20
N GLN A 23 10.62 -7.96 -15.47
CA GLN A 23 10.26 -9.37 -15.32
C GLN A 23 11.37 -10.09 -14.55
N TRP A 24 10.95 -10.95 -13.64
CA TRP A 24 11.86 -11.86 -12.95
C TRP A 24 12.20 -13.05 -13.85
N GLU A 25 13.45 -13.50 -13.77
CA GLU A 25 13.94 -14.70 -14.46
C GLU A 25 14.93 -15.43 -13.54
N GLU A 26 14.70 -16.72 -13.32
CA GLU A 26 15.40 -17.57 -12.34
C GLU A 26 16.92 -17.53 -12.47
N TYR A 27 17.45 -17.56 -13.70
CA TYR A 27 18.89 -17.64 -13.95
C TYR A 27 19.55 -16.29 -14.21
N LYS A 28 18.82 -15.17 -14.03
CA LYS A 28 19.37 -13.83 -14.22
C LYS A 28 19.63 -13.15 -12.88
N LYS A 29 20.78 -12.48 -12.80
CA LYS A 29 21.08 -11.59 -11.66
C LYS A 29 20.08 -10.44 -11.65
N GLN A 30 19.34 -10.34 -10.55
CA GLN A 30 18.35 -9.29 -10.35
C GLN A 30 19.00 -7.96 -9.89
N PRO A 31 18.35 -6.80 -10.14
CA PRO A 31 18.79 -5.52 -9.60
C PRO A 31 18.85 -5.53 -8.07
N GLU A 32 19.71 -4.70 -7.47
CA GLU A 32 19.82 -4.66 -6.00
C GLU A 32 18.53 -4.19 -5.33
N GLU A 33 17.78 -3.31 -5.99
CA GLU A 33 16.48 -2.83 -5.52
C GLU A 33 15.47 -3.98 -5.40
N TYR A 34 15.56 -5.01 -6.24
CA TYR A 34 14.68 -6.18 -6.16
C TYR A 34 14.83 -6.89 -4.82
N GLN A 35 16.06 -7.22 -4.43
CA GLN A 35 16.35 -7.87 -3.15
C GLN A 35 15.92 -6.98 -1.97
N LYS A 36 16.18 -5.67 -2.05
CA LYS A 36 15.71 -4.72 -1.02
C LYS A 36 14.19 -4.68 -0.89
N ILE A 37 13.45 -4.74 -2.01
CA ILE A 37 11.98 -4.84 -1.99
C ILE A 37 11.55 -6.15 -1.33
N LEU A 38 12.14 -7.29 -1.71
CA LEU A 38 11.81 -8.59 -1.15
C LEU A 38 12.05 -8.62 0.37
N CYS A 39 13.18 -8.07 0.82
CA CYS A 39 13.52 -7.94 2.24
C CYS A 39 12.48 -7.16 3.05
N CYS A 40 11.70 -6.25 2.45
CA CYS A 40 10.62 -5.56 3.15
C CYS A 40 9.49 -6.51 3.61
N PHE A 41 9.34 -7.67 2.96
CA PHE A 41 8.20 -8.59 3.16
C PHE A 41 8.56 -9.92 3.84
N LEU A 42 9.83 -10.16 4.14
CA LEU A 42 10.25 -11.35 4.89
C LEU A 42 9.51 -11.44 6.23
N ASP A 43 9.34 -12.65 6.72
CA ASP A 43 8.61 -12.93 7.95
C ASP A 43 9.47 -12.68 9.20
N ARG A 44 10.04 -11.48 9.30
CA ARG A 44 10.83 -11.01 10.44
C ARG A 44 10.29 -9.69 10.98
N LYS A 45 10.47 -9.44 12.28
CA LYS A 45 9.93 -8.23 12.94
C LYS A 45 10.63 -6.95 12.48
N ASP A 46 11.89 -7.03 12.05
CA ASP A 46 12.69 -5.90 11.54
C ASP A 46 12.30 -5.49 10.11
N CYS A 47 11.57 -6.32 9.37
CA CYS A 47 11.08 -6.02 8.02
C CYS A 47 9.76 -5.21 8.07
N CYS A 48 9.72 -4.06 7.37
CA CYS A 48 8.66 -3.05 7.51
C CYS A 48 7.24 -3.51 7.11
N TYR A 49 7.11 -4.47 6.20
CA TYR A 49 5.85 -5.01 5.71
C TYR A 49 5.71 -6.51 5.98
N SER A 50 6.43 -7.02 6.97
CA SER A 50 6.32 -8.42 7.39
C SER A 50 4.94 -8.76 7.94
N ILE A 51 4.63 -10.05 7.98
CA ILE A 51 3.41 -10.54 8.62
C ILE A 51 3.30 -10.09 10.09
N HIS A 52 4.44 -9.99 10.78
CA HIS A 52 4.53 -9.53 12.17
C HIS A 52 4.08 -8.07 12.30
N GLN A 53 4.65 -7.18 11.48
CA GLN A 53 4.31 -5.75 11.51
C GLN A 53 2.85 -5.52 11.09
N MET A 54 2.36 -6.25 10.08
CA MET A 54 0.97 -6.14 9.65
C MET A 54 -0.02 -6.63 10.71
N ALA A 55 0.25 -7.76 11.37
CA ALA A 55 -0.60 -8.28 12.42
C ALA A 55 -0.61 -7.35 13.64
N GLN A 56 0.57 -6.88 14.07
CA GLN A 56 0.70 -5.97 15.21
C GLN A 56 0.01 -4.62 14.94
N MET A 57 0.17 -4.06 13.74
CA MET A 57 -0.50 -2.81 13.35
C MET A 57 -2.03 -2.99 13.28
N GLY A 58 -2.50 -4.19 12.93
CA GLY A 58 -3.92 -4.53 12.93
C GLY A 58 -4.58 -4.48 14.30
N VAL A 59 -3.83 -4.66 15.40
CA VAL A 59 -4.34 -4.46 16.76
C VAL A 59 -4.86 -3.03 16.95
N GLY A 60 -4.16 -2.04 16.37
CA GLY A 60 -4.60 -0.64 16.36
C GLY A 60 -5.82 -0.35 15.46
N GLU A 61 -6.25 -1.32 14.65
CA GLU A 61 -7.51 -1.30 13.88
C GLU A 61 -8.60 -2.14 14.56
N GLY A 62 -8.39 -2.57 15.80
CA GLY A 62 -9.33 -3.41 16.55
C GLY A 62 -9.35 -4.87 16.10
N LYS A 63 -8.27 -5.36 15.48
CA LYS A 63 -8.11 -6.77 15.08
C LYS A 63 -7.09 -7.48 15.96
N SER A 64 -7.51 -8.53 16.64
CA SER A 64 -6.60 -9.39 17.39
C SER A 64 -5.65 -10.13 16.43
N ILE A 65 -4.44 -10.46 16.90
CA ILE A 65 -3.51 -11.28 16.13
C ILE A 65 -4.16 -12.64 15.84
N GLY A 66 -4.11 -13.07 14.57
CA GLY A 66 -4.77 -14.29 14.10
C GLY A 66 -6.21 -14.08 13.60
N GLU A 67 -6.82 -12.91 13.83
CA GLU A 67 -8.14 -12.61 13.26
C GLU A 67 -8.04 -12.34 11.74
N TRP A 68 -9.13 -12.65 11.03
CA TRP A 68 -9.22 -12.36 9.60
C TRP A 68 -9.47 -10.88 9.32
N PHE A 69 -8.81 -10.35 8.28
CA PHE A 69 -8.90 -8.95 7.87
C PHE A 69 -9.73 -8.84 6.60
N GLY A 70 -10.60 -7.84 6.51
CA GLY A 70 -11.22 -7.43 5.25
C GLY A 70 -10.29 -6.55 4.40
N PRO A 71 -10.65 -6.27 3.13
CA PRO A 71 -9.85 -5.43 2.23
C PRO A 71 -9.57 -4.03 2.78
N ASN A 72 -10.56 -3.38 3.43
CA ASN A 72 -10.36 -2.06 4.04
C ASN A 72 -9.34 -2.10 5.19
N THR A 73 -9.46 -3.07 6.10
CA THR A 73 -8.58 -3.17 7.27
C THR A 73 -7.12 -3.35 6.86
N VAL A 74 -6.84 -4.23 5.90
CA VAL A 74 -5.46 -4.39 5.41
C VAL A 74 -4.97 -3.12 4.72
N ALA A 75 -5.82 -2.40 3.98
CA ALA A 75 -5.44 -1.13 3.35
C ALA A 75 -5.05 -0.05 4.38
N GLN A 76 -5.80 0.07 5.50
CA GLN A 76 -5.45 0.99 6.58
C GLN A 76 -4.13 0.60 7.28
N VAL A 77 -3.89 -0.70 7.48
CA VAL A 77 -2.61 -1.20 8.01
C VAL A 77 -1.45 -0.84 7.10
N LEU A 78 -1.56 -1.08 5.79
CA LEU A 78 -0.52 -0.71 4.83
C LEU A 78 -0.27 0.80 4.83
N LYS A 79 -1.33 1.61 4.92
CA LYS A 79 -1.23 3.07 5.04
C LYS A 79 -0.43 3.51 6.25
N LYS A 80 -0.63 2.88 7.41
CA LYS A 80 0.12 3.18 8.64
C LYS A 80 1.57 2.71 8.57
N LEU A 81 1.82 1.49 8.07
CA LEU A 81 3.17 0.95 7.94
C LEU A 81 4.03 1.76 6.95
N ALA A 82 3.44 2.23 5.85
CA ALA A 82 4.15 3.05 4.86
C ALA A 82 4.71 4.37 5.42
N LEU A 83 4.19 4.85 6.56
CA LEU A 83 4.74 6.03 7.22
C LEU A 83 6.15 5.80 7.75
N PHE A 84 6.51 4.56 8.10
CA PHE A 84 7.82 4.19 8.63
C PHE A 84 8.85 3.85 7.54
N ASP A 85 8.41 3.74 6.28
CA ASP A 85 9.28 3.42 5.15
C ASP A 85 9.78 4.70 4.46
N GLU A 86 10.95 5.16 4.88
CA GLU A 86 11.58 6.36 4.33
C GLU A 86 12.16 6.14 2.93
N TRP A 87 12.62 4.92 2.62
CA TRP A 87 13.21 4.59 1.34
C TRP A 87 12.18 4.68 0.21
N ASN A 88 10.99 4.15 0.47
CA ASN A 88 9.89 4.17 -0.50
C ASN A 88 9.12 5.50 -0.47
N SER A 89 8.97 6.12 0.70
CA SER A 89 8.29 7.42 0.87
C SER A 89 6.95 7.50 0.13
N LEU A 90 6.17 6.42 0.19
CA LEU A 90 4.88 6.32 -0.50
C LEU A 90 3.83 7.21 0.17
N ALA A 91 3.00 7.85 -0.65
CA ALA A 91 1.72 8.35 -0.22
C ALA A 91 0.68 7.23 -0.38
N VAL A 92 0.06 6.78 0.72
CA VAL A 92 -0.99 5.75 0.68
C VAL A 92 -2.34 6.40 0.96
N TYR A 93 -3.18 6.48 -0.07
CA TYR A 93 -4.55 7.00 0.02
C TYR A 93 -5.54 5.85 0.00
N VAL A 94 -6.37 5.75 1.04
CA VAL A 94 -7.49 4.81 1.10
C VAL A 94 -8.77 5.62 1.03
N SER A 95 -9.56 5.43 -0.03
CA SER A 95 -10.82 6.18 -0.20
C SER A 95 -11.86 5.76 0.82
N MET A 96 -12.72 6.69 1.20
CA MET A 96 -13.87 6.47 2.06
C MET A 96 -15.16 6.68 1.28
N ASP A 97 -16.24 6.00 1.66
CA ASP A 97 -17.59 6.18 1.08
C ASP A 97 -17.63 6.13 -0.45
N ASN A 98 -16.87 5.19 -1.03
CA ASN A 98 -16.74 5.00 -2.49
C ASN A 98 -16.40 6.31 -3.23
N THR A 99 -15.67 7.25 -2.61
CA THR A 99 -15.40 8.56 -3.17
C THR A 99 -13.90 8.87 -3.09
N VAL A 100 -13.30 9.16 -4.25
CA VAL A 100 -11.91 9.57 -4.38
C VAL A 100 -11.86 11.09 -4.54
N VAL A 101 -11.14 11.76 -3.63
CA VAL A 101 -11.06 13.23 -3.60
C VAL A 101 -9.71 13.67 -4.19
N ILE A 102 -9.76 14.37 -5.33
CA ILE A 102 -8.56 14.82 -6.07
C ILE A 102 -7.71 15.78 -5.23
N GLU A 103 -8.32 16.79 -4.59
CA GLU A 103 -7.56 17.76 -3.80
C GLU A 103 -6.85 17.15 -2.59
N ASP A 104 -7.45 16.15 -1.94
CA ASP A 104 -6.86 15.45 -0.79
C ASP A 104 -5.62 14.67 -1.22
N ILE A 105 -5.71 13.97 -2.36
CA ILE A 105 -4.58 13.23 -2.94
C ILE A 105 -3.45 14.21 -3.32
N LYS A 106 -3.77 15.31 -4.02
CA LYS A 106 -2.77 16.31 -4.39
C LYS A 106 -2.12 16.94 -3.16
N LYS A 107 -2.87 17.20 -2.09
CA LYS A 107 -2.36 17.69 -0.80
C LYS A 107 -1.45 16.67 -0.10
N MET A 108 -1.75 15.38 -0.19
CA MET A 108 -0.93 14.31 0.40
C MET A 108 0.39 14.09 -0.38
N CYS A 109 0.33 14.16 -1.71
CA CYS A 109 1.46 13.76 -2.56
C CYS A 109 2.41 14.91 -2.87
N ARG A 110 1.93 16.15 -2.94
CA ARG A 110 2.80 17.32 -3.21
C ARG A 110 3.58 17.70 -1.96
N VAL A 111 4.90 17.58 -2.03
CA VAL A 111 5.81 18.03 -0.99
C VAL A 111 6.28 19.45 -1.36
N PRO A 112 6.11 20.45 -0.48
CA PRO A 112 6.61 21.78 -0.73
C PRO A 112 8.15 21.73 -0.84
N PRO A 113 8.76 22.56 -1.70
CA PRO A 113 10.21 22.66 -1.77
C PRO A 113 10.75 23.04 -0.39
N GLN A 114 11.64 22.24 0.17
CA GLN A 114 12.37 22.62 1.38
C GLN A 114 13.16 23.88 1.05
N GLY A 115 12.73 25.03 1.59
CA GLY A 115 13.52 26.25 1.54
C GLY A 115 14.84 26.02 2.26
N CYS A 116 15.95 26.45 1.66
CA CYS A 116 17.26 26.46 2.34
C CYS A 116 17.12 26.99 3.77
N PRO A 117 17.81 26.43 4.77
CA PRO A 117 17.84 27.02 6.09
C PRO A 117 18.32 28.46 5.93
N ARG A 118 17.53 29.43 6.41
CA ARG A 118 17.96 30.81 6.53
C ARG A 118 19.17 30.84 7.47
N SER A 119 20.36 30.73 6.91
CA SER A 119 21.60 31.09 7.59
C SER A 119 21.48 32.56 7.98
N HIS A 120 21.44 32.81 9.29
CA HIS A 120 21.67 34.11 9.87
C HIS A 120 22.91 34.75 9.22
N CYS A 121 22.73 35.89 8.55
CA CYS A 121 23.82 36.86 8.45
C CYS A 121 23.22 38.26 8.59
N SER A 122 23.67 38.90 9.66
CA SER A 122 23.42 40.28 10.05
C SER A 122 23.76 41.27 8.94
N SER A 123 22.98 42.36 8.93
CA SER A 123 23.23 43.63 8.26
C SER A 123 24.70 43.98 7.97
N LEU A 124 25.00 44.32 6.71
CA LEU A 124 25.61 45.61 6.34
C LEU A 124 25.58 45.81 4.82
N SER A 125 25.30 47.04 4.45
CA SER A 125 25.02 47.59 3.13
C SER A 125 26.23 47.64 2.18
N TYR A 126 26.05 47.25 0.91
CA TYR A 126 26.68 47.94 -0.21
C TYR A 126 25.87 47.75 -1.50
N ARG A 127 25.50 48.88 -2.13
CA ARG A 127 24.89 48.93 -3.46
C ARG A 127 25.90 48.49 -4.50
N SER A 128 25.54 47.54 -5.36
CA SER A 128 25.91 47.60 -6.78
C SER A 128 24.96 46.77 -7.62
N SER A 129 24.38 47.48 -8.58
CA SER A 129 23.45 47.07 -9.60
C SER A 129 24.15 46.29 -10.72
N VAL A 130 23.90 44.98 -10.80
CA VAL A 130 23.83 44.24 -12.07
C VAL A 130 22.90 43.04 -11.86
N THR A 131 21.72 43.10 -12.47
CA THR A 131 20.81 41.97 -12.62
C THR A 131 21.34 40.98 -13.65
N PRO A 132 21.29 39.68 -13.38
CA PRO A 132 20.81 38.73 -14.37
C PRO A 132 19.38 38.35 -13.97
N ALA A 133 18.45 38.51 -14.91
CA ALA A 133 17.09 38.04 -14.78
C ALA A 133 17.09 36.56 -14.40
N LYS A 134 16.77 36.25 -13.14
CA LYS A 134 16.35 34.90 -12.77
C LYS A 134 14.98 34.72 -13.40
N THR A 135 14.91 33.92 -14.46
CA THR A 135 13.68 33.21 -14.81
C THR A 135 13.09 32.62 -13.53
N PRO A 136 11.77 32.72 -13.29
CA PRO A 136 11.13 32.01 -12.20
C PRO A 136 11.17 30.51 -12.56
N GLY A 137 12.33 29.89 -12.35
CA GLY A 137 12.49 28.45 -12.44
C GLY A 137 11.59 27.86 -11.38
N ASP A 138 10.63 27.06 -11.83
CA ASP A 138 9.66 26.36 -11.01
C ASP A 138 10.29 25.91 -9.69
N LEU A 139 9.80 26.48 -8.59
CA LEU A 139 9.84 25.83 -7.28
C LEU A 139 8.95 24.59 -7.39
N CYS A 140 9.44 23.57 -8.11
CA CYS A 140 8.67 22.38 -8.43
C CYS A 140 8.46 21.60 -7.14
N CYS A 141 7.21 21.55 -6.66
CA CYS A 141 6.83 20.62 -5.61
C CYS A 141 7.17 19.20 -6.09
N SER A 142 7.83 18.40 -5.25
CA SER A 142 8.07 17.00 -5.57
C SER A 142 6.81 16.18 -5.29
N TRP A 143 6.57 15.14 -6.09
CA TRP A 143 5.42 14.24 -5.93
C TRP A 143 5.85 12.94 -5.26
N LYS A 144 5.22 12.60 -4.13
CA LYS A 144 5.36 11.28 -3.52
C LYS A 144 4.61 10.24 -4.35
N PRO A 145 5.23 9.12 -4.76
CA PRO A 145 4.54 8.05 -5.47
C PRO A 145 3.31 7.58 -4.68
N LEU A 146 2.17 7.51 -5.36
CA LEU A 146 0.87 7.27 -4.77
C LEU A 146 0.48 5.79 -4.92
N LEU A 147 0.18 5.15 -3.79
CA LEU A 147 -0.63 3.94 -3.72
C LEU A 147 -2.06 4.33 -3.35
N LEU A 148 -2.96 4.25 -4.33
CA LEU A 148 -4.38 4.53 -4.18
C LEU A 148 -5.14 3.20 -4.01
N ILE A 149 -5.84 3.05 -2.89
CA ILE A 149 -6.68 1.89 -2.60
C ILE A 149 -8.14 2.35 -2.47
N VAL A 150 -9.04 1.67 -3.17
CA VAL A 150 -10.47 1.98 -3.17
C VAL A 150 -11.24 0.75 -2.66
N PRO A 151 -11.51 0.65 -1.34
CA PRO A 151 -12.37 -0.39 -0.78
C PRO A 151 -13.81 -0.20 -1.25
N LEU A 152 -14.46 -1.28 -1.67
CA LEU A 152 -15.80 -1.28 -2.27
C LEU A 152 -16.63 -2.46 -1.76
N ARG A 153 -17.94 -2.26 -1.74
CA ARG A 153 -18.94 -3.32 -1.58
C ARG A 153 -19.85 -3.36 -2.81
N LEU A 154 -19.59 -4.30 -3.73
CA LEU A 154 -20.24 -4.37 -5.05
C LEU A 154 -21.58 -5.14 -5.06
N GLY A 155 -22.11 -5.47 -3.89
CA GLY A 155 -23.38 -6.18 -3.73
C GLY A 155 -23.57 -6.72 -2.31
N ILE A 156 -24.70 -7.40 -2.07
CA ILE A 156 -25.02 -7.94 -0.74
C ILE A 156 -24.34 -9.29 -0.54
N ASN A 157 -24.67 -10.29 -1.36
CA ASN A 157 -24.08 -11.64 -1.27
C ASN A 157 -23.16 -11.97 -2.46
N HIS A 158 -23.46 -11.37 -3.62
CA HIS A 158 -22.73 -11.54 -4.86
C HIS A 158 -22.54 -10.18 -5.51
N ILE A 159 -21.55 -10.06 -6.38
CA ILE A 159 -21.37 -8.87 -7.21
C ILE A 159 -22.63 -8.64 -8.05
N ASN A 160 -23.12 -7.40 -8.05
CA ASN A 160 -24.17 -7.00 -8.96
C ASN A 160 -23.60 -6.96 -10.40
N PRO A 161 -24.18 -7.67 -11.37
CA PRO A 161 -23.69 -7.73 -12.75
C PRO A 161 -23.44 -6.37 -13.40
N VAL A 162 -24.17 -5.32 -12.99
CA VAL A 162 -23.99 -3.95 -13.50
C VAL A 162 -22.55 -3.44 -13.34
N TYR A 163 -21.83 -3.89 -12.32
CA TYR A 163 -20.46 -3.44 -12.04
C TYR A 163 -19.38 -4.27 -12.77
N VAL A 164 -19.73 -5.38 -13.41
CA VAL A 164 -18.74 -6.30 -14.00
C VAL A 164 -17.88 -5.63 -15.05
N ASP A 165 -18.48 -4.84 -15.94
CA ASP A 165 -17.72 -4.18 -17.01
C ASP A 165 -16.81 -3.07 -16.46
N ALA A 166 -17.32 -2.21 -15.56
CA ALA A 166 -16.48 -1.21 -14.89
C ALA A 166 -15.35 -1.84 -14.07
N PHE A 167 -15.60 -2.97 -13.41
CA PHE A 167 -14.57 -3.72 -12.68
C PHE A 167 -13.47 -4.22 -13.63
N LYS A 168 -13.83 -4.73 -14.81
CA LYS A 168 -12.86 -5.13 -15.86
C LYS A 168 -12.06 -3.95 -16.38
N GLU A 169 -12.67 -2.79 -16.60
CA GLU A 169 -11.96 -1.59 -17.06
C GLU A 169 -10.85 -1.16 -16.08
N CYS A 170 -11.04 -1.39 -14.76
CA CYS A 170 -10.02 -1.09 -13.75
C CYS A 170 -8.72 -1.89 -13.96
N PHE A 171 -8.78 -3.12 -14.49
CA PHE A 171 -7.59 -3.94 -14.79
C PHE A 171 -6.86 -3.50 -16.07
N LYS A 172 -7.50 -2.70 -16.92
CA LYS A 172 -6.92 -2.25 -18.20
C LYS A 172 -6.13 -0.94 -18.07
N MET A 173 -6.29 -0.24 -16.95
CA MET A 173 -5.58 1.02 -16.70
C MET A 173 -4.08 0.76 -16.50
N PRO A 174 -3.17 1.58 -17.06
CA PRO A 174 -1.73 1.44 -16.85
C PRO A 174 -1.31 1.46 -15.37
N GLN A 175 -2.08 2.19 -14.56
CA GLN A 175 -1.87 2.34 -13.12
C GLN A 175 -2.38 1.14 -12.32
N SER A 176 -3.06 0.18 -12.94
CA SER A 176 -3.73 -0.91 -12.22
C SER A 176 -2.73 -1.76 -11.44
N LEU A 177 -3.00 -1.90 -10.14
CA LEU A 177 -2.40 -2.92 -9.29
C LEU A 177 -3.34 -4.10 -9.11
N GLY A 178 -4.48 -4.16 -9.81
CA GLY A 178 -5.49 -5.19 -9.63
C GLY A 178 -6.40 -4.97 -8.42
N ALA A 179 -6.82 -6.06 -7.76
CA ALA A 179 -7.79 -5.99 -6.66
C ALA A 179 -7.51 -7.02 -5.56
N LEU A 180 -7.81 -6.63 -4.33
CA LEU A 180 -7.92 -7.52 -3.18
C LEU A 180 -9.38 -7.95 -3.01
N GLY A 181 -9.62 -9.20 -2.65
CA GLY A 181 -10.98 -9.65 -2.35
C GLY A 181 -11.04 -11.10 -1.89
N GLY A 182 -12.26 -11.59 -1.70
CA GLY A 182 -12.52 -12.96 -1.29
C GLY A 182 -13.20 -13.08 0.07
N LYS A 183 -13.66 -14.29 0.38
CA LYS A 183 -14.41 -14.59 1.60
C LYS A 183 -13.48 -14.65 2.82
N PRO A 184 -14.01 -14.65 4.05
CA PRO A 184 -13.24 -15.03 5.23
C PRO A 184 -12.42 -16.30 4.97
N ASN A 185 -11.13 -16.21 5.28
CA ASN A 185 -10.11 -17.25 5.09
C ASN A 185 -9.90 -17.75 3.65
N ASN A 186 -10.47 -17.07 2.65
CA ASN A 186 -10.33 -17.39 1.22
C ASN A 186 -10.10 -16.09 0.45
N ALA A 187 -8.98 -15.42 0.73
CA ALA A 187 -8.61 -14.14 0.13
C ALA A 187 -7.64 -14.34 -1.03
N TYR A 188 -7.85 -13.60 -2.12
CA TYR A 188 -7.02 -13.69 -3.32
C TYR A 188 -6.53 -12.31 -3.75
N TYR A 189 -5.44 -12.30 -4.51
CA TYR A 189 -4.96 -11.10 -5.19
C TYR A 189 -5.25 -11.22 -6.69
N PHE A 190 -6.24 -10.48 -7.16
CA PHE A 190 -6.66 -10.49 -8.56
C PHE A 190 -5.76 -9.56 -9.37
N ILE A 191 -5.11 -10.09 -10.41
CA ILE A 191 -4.11 -9.38 -11.21
C ILE A 191 -4.58 -9.08 -12.65
N GLY A 192 -5.72 -9.65 -13.05
CA GLY A 192 -6.25 -9.47 -14.40
C GLY A 192 -7.51 -10.30 -14.63
N PHE A 193 -7.91 -10.40 -15.89
CA PHE A 193 -9.07 -11.18 -16.29
C PHE A 193 -8.92 -11.73 -17.71
N LEU A 194 -9.66 -12.78 -18.02
CA LEU A 194 -9.85 -13.32 -19.35
C LEU A 194 -11.33 -13.64 -19.56
N GLY A 195 -11.97 -12.96 -20.52
CA GLY A 195 -13.42 -13.10 -20.73
C GLY A 195 -14.23 -12.73 -19.49
N ASN A 196 -14.84 -13.72 -18.84
CA ASN A 196 -15.63 -13.56 -17.61
C ASN A 196 -14.97 -14.23 -16.39
N GLU A 197 -13.68 -14.53 -16.48
CA GLU A 197 -12.89 -15.11 -15.39
C GLU A 197 -11.82 -14.13 -14.93
N LEU A 198 -11.63 -14.03 -13.63
CA LEU A 198 -10.53 -13.31 -13.02
C LEU A 198 -9.32 -14.23 -12.92
N ILE A 199 -8.14 -13.65 -13.10
CA ILE A 199 -6.85 -14.29 -12.90
C ILE A 199 -6.29 -13.79 -11.56
N TYR A 200 -5.82 -14.70 -10.71
CA TYR A 200 -5.36 -14.33 -9.37
C TYR A 200 -4.19 -15.15 -8.85
N LEU A 201 -3.50 -14.59 -7.86
CA LEU A 201 -2.52 -15.26 -7.02
C LEU A 201 -3.16 -15.70 -5.70
N ASP A 202 -2.86 -16.94 -5.32
CA ASP A 202 -3.47 -17.64 -4.19
C ASP A 202 -2.45 -17.82 -3.04
N PRO A 203 -2.66 -17.21 -1.87
CA PRO A 203 -1.74 -17.34 -0.74
C PRO A 203 -1.96 -18.60 0.11
N HIS A 204 -2.92 -19.48 -0.20
CA HIS A 204 -3.30 -20.61 0.67
C HIS A 204 -2.42 -21.86 0.47
N THR A 205 -1.11 -21.65 0.35
CA THR A 205 -0.09 -22.71 0.42
C THR A 205 0.92 -22.35 1.49
N THR A 206 1.04 -23.18 2.52
CA THR A 206 2.04 -22.99 3.58
C THR A 206 3.41 -23.39 3.07
N GLN A 207 4.36 -22.46 3.09
CA GLN A 207 5.75 -22.68 2.72
C GLN A 207 6.66 -22.52 3.94
N VAL A 208 7.89 -23.03 3.85
CA VAL A 208 8.90 -22.86 4.91
C VAL A 208 9.38 -21.41 4.91
N PHE A 209 9.64 -20.87 6.10
CA PHE A 209 10.24 -19.55 6.26
C PHE A 209 11.62 -19.50 5.56
N VAL A 210 11.85 -18.43 4.79
CA VAL A 210 13.13 -18.12 4.14
C VAL A 210 13.77 -16.94 4.87
N ASP A 211 15.02 -17.11 5.30
CA ASP A 211 15.83 -16.03 5.88
C ASP A 211 16.84 -15.50 4.85
N SER A 212 17.50 -14.39 5.19
CA SER A 212 18.61 -13.86 4.40
C SER A 212 19.89 -14.66 4.67
N ASP A 213 20.67 -14.90 3.62
CA ASP A 213 22.00 -15.50 3.70
C ASP A 213 23.01 -14.54 4.36
N GLU A 214 24.22 -15.03 4.67
CA GLU A 214 25.32 -14.23 5.24
C GLU A 214 25.67 -12.99 4.39
N ASN A 215 25.43 -13.05 3.07
CA ASN A 215 25.66 -11.96 2.13
C ASN A 215 24.48 -10.97 2.03
N GLY A 216 23.41 -11.18 2.80
CA GLY A 216 22.19 -10.37 2.78
C GLY A 216 21.27 -10.63 1.58
N THR A 217 21.52 -11.70 0.82
CA THR A 217 20.66 -12.15 -0.29
C THR A 217 19.59 -13.12 0.21
N VAL A 218 18.45 -13.16 -0.46
CA VAL A 218 17.35 -14.09 -0.14
C VAL A 218 17.17 -15.06 -1.31
N ASP A 219 17.00 -16.35 -1.00
CA ASP A 219 16.49 -17.33 -1.97
C ASP A 219 15.04 -16.98 -2.35
N ASP A 220 14.87 -16.47 -3.56
CA ASP A 220 13.61 -15.87 -4.00
C ASP A 220 12.66 -16.85 -4.70
N HIS A 221 13.06 -18.09 -4.92
CA HIS A 221 12.30 -19.06 -5.73
C HIS A 221 10.86 -19.27 -5.19
N SER A 222 10.70 -19.33 -3.88
CA SER A 222 9.39 -19.52 -3.20
C SER A 222 8.43 -18.33 -3.31
N PHE A 223 8.93 -17.15 -3.70
CA PHE A 223 8.17 -15.91 -3.82
C PHE A 223 7.62 -15.65 -5.24
N HIS A 224 7.94 -16.52 -6.20
CA HIS A 224 7.42 -16.47 -7.56
C HIS A 224 6.52 -17.66 -7.85
N CYS A 225 5.25 -17.40 -8.18
CA CYS A 225 4.32 -18.45 -8.58
C CYS A 225 4.63 -18.89 -10.02
N GLN A 226 5.35 -20.00 -10.18
CA GLN A 226 5.68 -20.57 -11.50
C GLN A 226 4.55 -21.46 -12.08
N GLN A 227 3.48 -21.70 -11.32
CA GLN A 227 2.34 -22.50 -11.76
C GLN A 227 1.44 -21.71 -12.72
N ALA A 228 0.60 -22.43 -13.46
CA ALA A 228 -0.42 -21.80 -14.31
C ALA A 228 -1.34 -20.90 -13.44
N PRO A 229 -1.61 -19.65 -13.85
CA PRO A 229 -2.41 -18.72 -13.04
C PRO A 229 -3.81 -19.27 -12.75
N HIS A 230 -4.23 -19.19 -11.49
CA HIS A 230 -5.57 -19.60 -11.08
C HIS A 230 -6.64 -18.71 -11.71
N ARG A 231 -7.82 -19.29 -11.95
CA ARG A 231 -8.96 -18.60 -12.55
C ARG A 231 -10.25 -18.88 -11.80
N MET A 232 -11.11 -17.87 -11.73
CA MET A 232 -12.47 -18.03 -11.22
C MET A 232 -13.43 -17.11 -11.96
N LYS A 233 -14.70 -17.51 -12.10
CA LYS A 233 -15.73 -16.64 -12.68
C LYS A 233 -15.89 -15.38 -11.84
N ILE A 234 -16.01 -14.21 -12.49
CA ILE A 234 -16.22 -12.91 -11.82
C ILE A 234 -17.45 -12.96 -10.90
N MET A 235 -18.50 -13.67 -11.31
CA MET A 235 -19.74 -13.79 -10.53
C MET A 235 -19.57 -14.58 -9.21
N ASN A 236 -18.47 -15.33 -9.06
CA ASN A 236 -18.16 -16.06 -7.83
C ASN A 236 -17.34 -15.23 -6.84
N LEU A 237 -16.90 -14.04 -7.24
CA LEU A 237 -16.14 -13.13 -6.39
C LEU A 237 -17.03 -12.60 -5.25
N ASP A 238 -16.47 -12.57 -4.03
CA ASP A 238 -17.11 -11.92 -2.89
C ASP A 238 -17.29 -10.42 -3.18
N PRO A 239 -18.45 -9.81 -2.87
CA PRO A 239 -18.68 -8.41 -3.17
C PRO A 239 -17.81 -7.44 -2.36
N SER A 240 -17.11 -7.87 -1.31
CA SER A 240 -16.11 -7.07 -0.57
C SER A 240 -14.76 -7.10 -1.28
N VAL A 241 -14.37 -5.97 -1.88
CA VAL A 241 -13.11 -5.86 -2.63
C VAL A 241 -12.38 -4.56 -2.29
N ALA A 242 -11.12 -4.45 -2.66
CA ALA A 242 -10.41 -3.19 -2.75
C ALA A 242 -9.60 -3.12 -4.04
N LEU A 243 -9.88 -2.12 -4.88
CA LEU A 243 -9.08 -1.85 -6.08
C LEU A 243 -7.79 -1.14 -5.69
N GLY A 244 -6.68 -1.46 -6.35
CA GLY A 244 -5.41 -0.76 -6.16
C GLY A 244 -4.93 -0.08 -7.45
N PHE A 245 -4.39 1.12 -7.32
CA PHE A 245 -3.76 1.86 -8.40
C PHE A 245 -2.45 2.50 -7.94
N PHE A 246 -1.45 2.52 -8.80
CA PHE A 246 -0.15 3.16 -8.56
C PHE A 246 0.09 4.31 -9.52
N CYS A 247 0.33 5.51 -8.97
CA CYS A 247 0.67 6.70 -9.74
C CYS A 247 2.04 7.22 -9.29
N LYS A 248 3.07 6.95 -10.09
CA LYS A 248 4.46 7.29 -9.73
C LYS A 248 4.68 8.79 -9.71
N GLU A 249 4.07 9.50 -10.66
CA GLU A 249 4.13 10.95 -10.82
C GLU A 249 2.71 11.57 -10.84
N GLU A 250 2.63 12.90 -10.68
CA GLU A 250 1.35 13.61 -10.74
C GLU A 250 0.63 13.41 -12.09
N LYS A 251 1.39 13.35 -13.20
CA LYS A 251 0.84 13.10 -14.54
C LYS A 251 0.17 11.73 -14.66
N ASP A 252 0.64 10.73 -13.92
CA ASP A 252 0.06 9.39 -13.92
C ASP A 252 -1.30 9.41 -13.21
N PHE A 253 -1.40 10.21 -12.13
CA PHE A 253 -2.65 10.42 -11.40
C PHE A 253 -3.67 11.22 -12.22
N ASP A 254 -3.24 12.27 -12.92
CA ASP A 254 -4.10 13.04 -13.81
C ASP A 254 -4.60 12.18 -15.00
N ASN A 255 -3.73 11.30 -15.53
CA ASN A 255 -4.12 10.31 -16.54
C ASN A 255 -5.15 9.31 -15.99
N TRP A 256 -4.93 8.77 -14.79
CA TRP A 256 -5.88 7.89 -14.12
C TRP A 256 -7.24 8.56 -13.92
N CYS A 257 -7.27 9.82 -13.47
CA CYS A 257 -8.51 10.60 -13.33
C CYS A 257 -9.28 10.70 -14.66
N SER A 258 -8.55 10.95 -15.76
CA SER A 258 -9.13 11.04 -17.10
C SER A 258 -9.72 9.69 -17.56
N LEU A 259 -9.05 8.58 -17.26
CA LEU A 259 -9.53 7.22 -17.57
C LEU A 259 -10.78 6.86 -16.76
N VAL A 260 -10.81 7.18 -15.47
CA VAL A 260 -11.99 6.97 -14.61
C VAL A 260 -13.20 7.75 -15.15
N GLN A 261 -13.04 9.04 -15.46
CA GLN A 261 -14.10 9.85 -16.03
C GLN A 261 -14.61 9.31 -17.38
N LYS A 262 -13.71 8.75 -18.19
CA LYS A 262 -14.07 8.23 -19.51
C LYS A 262 -14.74 6.85 -19.45
N GLU A 263 -14.15 5.91 -18.72
CA GLU A 263 -14.54 4.50 -18.79
C GLU A 263 -15.52 4.11 -17.67
N ILE A 264 -15.38 4.70 -16.48
CA ILE A 264 -16.24 4.39 -15.32
C ILE A 264 -17.47 5.31 -15.27
N HIS A 265 -17.34 6.59 -15.64
CA HIS A 265 -18.44 7.57 -15.49
C HIS A 265 -19.32 7.79 -16.72
N LYS A 266 -18.85 7.53 -17.96
CA LYS A 266 -19.66 7.76 -19.18
C LYS A 266 -20.46 6.55 -19.66
N LYS A 267 -20.03 5.32 -19.37
CA LYS A 267 -20.63 4.10 -19.94
C LYS A 267 -21.76 3.49 -19.10
N GLN A 268 -21.85 3.83 -17.81
CA GLN A 268 -22.78 3.19 -16.88
C GLN A 268 -23.59 4.23 -16.10
N SER A 269 -24.89 3.97 -15.92
CA SER A 269 -25.76 4.78 -15.06
C SER A 269 -25.47 4.60 -13.57
N LEU A 270 -24.83 3.49 -13.20
CA LEU A 270 -24.42 3.15 -11.84
C LEU A 270 -22.90 3.06 -11.78
N ARG A 271 -22.30 3.81 -10.86
CA ARG A 271 -20.84 3.90 -10.71
C ARG A 271 -20.39 3.06 -9.52
N MET A 272 -19.24 2.42 -9.65
CA MET A 272 -18.62 1.71 -8.53
C MET A 272 -18.07 2.68 -7.48
N PHE A 273 -17.53 3.82 -7.92
CA PHE A 273 -17.03 4.89 -7.06
C PHE A 273 -17.09 6.24 -7.80
N GLU A 274 -17.11 7.31 -7.02
CA GLU A 274 -17.11 8.68 -7.48
C GLU A 274 -15.70 9.27 -7.46
N LEU A 275 -15.43 10.17 -8.41
CA LEU A 275 -14.22 10.98 -8.46
C LEU A 275 -14.65 12.45 -8.35
N VAL A 276 -14.27 13.10 -7.25
CA VAL A 276 -14.68 14.48 -6.95
C VAL A 276 -13.48 15.39 -6.85
N GLN A 277 -13.64 16.63 -7.31
CA GLN A 277 -12.55 17.60 -7.34
C GLN A 277 -12.19 18.10 -5.93
N LYS A 278 -13.22 18.40 -5.13
CA LYS A 278 -13.09 19.03 -3.81
C LYS A 278 -13.57 18.08 -2.70
N HIS A 279 -12.97 18.23 -1.53
CA HIS A 279 -13.36 17.53 -0.32
C HIS A 279 -14.80 17.88 0.04
N PRO A 280 -15.68 16.89 0.26
CA PRO A 280 -17.05 17.14 0.65
C PRO A 280 -17.14 17.97 1.94
N ALA A 281 -17.89 19.07 1.92
CA ALA A 281 -17.91 20.02 3.03
C ALA A 281 -18.45 19.46 4.37
N HIS A 282 -19.19 18.34 4.34
CA HIS A 282 -19.74 17.68 5.51
C HIS A 282 -18.77 16.66 6.14
N TRP A 283 -17.65 16.36 5.48
CA TRP A 283 -16.63 15.45 6.00
C TRP A 283 -15.69 16.17 6.99
N PRO A 284 -15.07 15.44 7.92
CA PRO A 284 -14.01 15.99 8.75
C PRO A 284 -12.85 16.50 7.89
N PRO A 285 -12.18 17.62 8.27
CA PRO A 285 -11.08 18.17 7.49
C PRO A 285 -10.01 17.12 7.17
N PHE A 286 -9.62 17.04 5.89
CA PHE A 286 -8.58 16.12 5.49
C PHE A 286 -7.19 16.55 5.99
N ILE A 287 -6.62 15.71 6.86
CA ILE A 287 -5.26 15.85 7.40
C ILE A 287 -4.41 14.71 6.83
N PRO A 288 -3.36 15.01 6.04
CA PRO A 288 -2.44 13.99 5.57
C PRO A 288 -1.85 13.20 6.75
N PRO A 289 -1.73 11.86 6.64
CA PRO A 289 -1.19 11.06 7.72
C PRO A 289 0.28 11.40 7.94
N THR A 290 0.65 11.60 9.21
CA THR A 290 2.02 11.83 9.66
C THR A 290 2.46 10.69 10.57
N LYS A 291 3.78 10.47 10.68
CA LYS A 291 4.32 9.55 11.69
C LYS A 291 3.76 9.97 13.07
N PRO A 292 3.25 9.04 13.89
CA PRO A 292 2.81 9.38 15.23
C PRO A 292 4.00 9.93 16.03
N GLU A 293 3.80 11.06 16.72
CA GLU A 293 4.78 11.57 17.68
C GLU A 293 4.79 10.63 18.88
N VAL A 294 5.88 9.89 19.06
CA VAL A 294 6.09 9.09 20.26
C VAL A 294 6.52 10.06 21.37
N THR A 295 5.56 10.62 22.11
CA THR A 295 5.87 11.19 23.43
C THR A 295 6.19 10.03 24.35
N THR A 296 7.48 9.85 24.65
CA THR A 296 7.97 8.94 25.69
C THR A 296 7.51 9.42 27.06
N THR A 297 6.27 9.14 27.42
CA THR A 297 5.76 9.24 28.80
C THR A 297 5.43 7.86 29.39
N GLY A 298 5.73 6.77 28.66
CA GLY A 298 5.56 5.39 29.10
C GLY A 298 6.84 4.56 29.16
N ALA A 299 8.01 5.21 29.14
CA ALA A 299 9.32 4.55 29.25
C ALA A 299 9.85 4.52 30.70
N GLU A 300 8.94 4.47 31.68
CA GLU A 300 9.25 4.05 33.05
C GLU A 300 8.34 2.87 33.36
N LEU A 301 8.91 1.66 33.35
CA LEU A 301 8.39 0.36 33.83
C LEU A 301 8.66 -0.81 32.87
N ILE A 302 9.85 -0.92 32.28
CA ILE A 302 10.47 -2.23 32.03
C ILE A 302 12.00 -2.07 32.11
N ASP A 303 12.49 -1.69 33.29
CA ASP A 303 13.88 -1.98 33.64
C ASP A 303 13.88 -3.28 34.45
N SER A 304 14.80 -4.20 34.12
CA SER A 304 14.94 -5.57 34.66
C SER A 304 14.07 -6.68 34.03
N THR A 305 14.41 -7.12 32.82
CA THR A 305 13.94 -8.40 32.26
C THR A 305 14.67 -9.63 32.85
N ASP A 306 15.63 -9.42 33.76
CA ASP A 306 16.42 -10.50 34.38
C ASP A 306 15.75 -11.18 35.58
N LYS A 307 14.57 -10.72 36.03
CA LYS A 307 13.85 -11.32 37.18
C LYS A 307 12.63 -12.16 36.82
N LEU A 308 12.26 -12.27 35.54
CA LEU A 308 11.13 -13.11 35.12
C LEU A 308 11.51 -14.57 34.85
N PHE A 309 12.81 -14.91 34.83
CA PHE A 309 13.30 -16.25 34.52
C PHE A 309 13.38 -17.21 35.73
N GLU A 310 13.10 -16.74 36.96
CA GLU A 310 13.18 -17.59 38.17
C GLU A 310 11.83 -18.12 38.69
N LEU A 311 10.69 -17.78 38.06
CA LEU A 311 9.35 -18.10 38.59
C LEU A 311 8.57 -19.18 37.81
N GLU A 312 9.15 -19.81 36.79
CA GLU A 312 8.46 -20.86 35.99
C GLU A 312 8.86 -22.32 36.32
N GLU A 313 9.71 -22.58 37.32
CA GLU A 313 10.14 -23.96 37.66
C GLU A 313 9.29 -24.69 38.72
N GLU A 314 8.20 -24.12 39.24
CA GLU A 314 7.44 -24.76 40.33
C GLU A 314 5.94 -24.94 40.00
N PHE A 315 5.64 -25.90 39.13
CA PHE A 315 4.33 -26.57 39.11
C PHE A 315 4.52 -28.08 38.98
N GLU A 316 4.70 -28.73 40.14
CA GLU A 316 4.54 -30.18 40.27
C GLU A 316 3.09 -30.59 39.96
N ILE A 317 2.94 -31.57 39.09
CA ILE A 317 1.68 -32.26 38.79
C ILE A 317 1.39 -33.19 39.97
N LEU A 318 0.42 -32.84 40.82
CA LEU A 318 -0.15 -33.79 41.78
C LEU A 318 -1.21 -34.65 41.09
N SER A 319 -0.87 -35.91 40.86
CA SER A 319 -1.79 -36.98 40.51
C SER A 319 -2.62 -37.40 41.73
N VAL A 320 -3.96 -37.35 41.60
CA VAL A 320 -4.91 -38.24 42.28
C VAL A 320 -6.02 -38.59 41.32
#